data_AF-A0A853V4W6-F1
#
_entry.id   AF-A0A853V4W6-F1
#
_cell.length_a   1.000
_cell.length_b   1.000
_cell.length_c   1.000
_cell.angle_alpha   90.00
_cell.angle_beta   90.00
_cell.angle_gamma   90.00
#
_symmetry.space_group_name_H-M   'P 1'
#
loop_
_entity.id
_entity.type
_entity.pdbx_description
1 polymer ?
#
loop_
_entity_poly.entity_id
_entity_poly.type
_entity_poly.pdbx_seq_one_letter_code
_entity_poly.pdbx_strand_id
1 'polypeptide(L)' 'MTFYDFIIDFSNDDTPLGYLANYILNDCEFPKDEKNNKIIREYVISKYANQQLIESTNRAISLYKLV' A
#
# COMPACT_ATOMS: atom_id res chain seq x y z
N MET A 1 9.88 2.79 -10.08
CA MET A 1 8.50 2.69 -9.59
C MET A 1 8.55 2.46 -8.10
N THR A 2 7.96 3.35 -7.30
CA THR A 2 7.82 3.10 -5.86
C THR A 2 6.60 2.22 -5.59
N PHE A 3 6.44 1.75 -4.36
CA PHE A 3 5.21 1.04 -3.98
C PHE A 3 3.98 1.94 -4.11
N TYR A 4 4.15 3.26 -3.87
CA TYR A 4 3.08 4.23 -4.05
C TYR A 4 2.61 4.27 -5.50
N ASP A 5 3.53 4.42 -6.47
CA ASP A 5 3.17 4.40 -7.89
C ASP A 5 2.42 3.11 -8.27
N PHE A 6 2.89 1.97 -7.75
CA PHE A 6 2.24 0.67 -7.98
C PHE A 6 0.83 0.60 -7.41
N ILE A 7 0.62 1.07 -6.18
CA ILE A 7 -0.68 0.90 -5.50
C ILE A 7 -1.72 1.90 -6.01
N ILE A 8 -1.32 3.12 -6.43
CA ILE A 8 -2.29 4.11 -6.93
C ILE A 8 -2.97 3.66 -8.23
N ASP A 9 -2.34 2.79 -9.03
CA ASP A 9 -2.96 2.22 -10.23
C ASP A 9 -4.23 1.41 -9.89
N PHE A 10 -4.32 0.87 -8.68
CA PHE A 10 -5.48 0.14 -8.19
C PHE A 10 -6.53 1.04 -7.53
N SER A 11 -6.32 2.36 -7.39
CA SER A 11 -7.22 3.27 -6.67
C SER A 11 -8.66 3.33 -7.20
N ASN A 12 -8.85 2.98 -8.48
CA ASN A 12 -10.15 2.90 -9.12
C ASN A 12 -10.79 1.50 -9.09
N ASP A 13 -10.11 0.51 -8.51
CA ASP A 13 -10.63 -0.85 -8.41
C ASP A 13 -11.47 -1.03 -7.15
N ASP A 14 -12.64 -1.68 -7.29
CA ASP A 14 -13.47 -2.16 -6.17
C ASP A 14 -12.89 -3.43 -5.52
N THR A 15 -11.58 -3.45 -5.30
CA THR A 15 -10.86 -4.57 -4.67
C THR A 15 -10.21 -4.12 -3.36
N PRO A 16 -9.85 -5.04 -2.43
CA PRO A 16 -9.11 -4.68 -1.21
C PRO A 16 -7.83 -3.86 -1.46
N LEU A 17 -7.21 -4.05 -2.63
CA LEU A 17 -6.06 -3.26 -3.09
C LEU A 17 -6.46 -1.82 -3.42
N GLY A 18 -7.60 -1.60 -4.08
CA GLY A 18 -8.11 -0.27 -4.36
C GLY A 18 -8.61 0.47 -3.12
N TYR A 19 -9.19 -0.23 -2.15
CA TYR A 19 -9.47 0.34 -0.82
C TYR A 19 -8.16 0.79 -0.14
N LEU A 20 -7.12 -0.04 -0.14
CA LEU A 20 -5.80 0.33 0.38
C LEU A 20 -5.20 1.53 -0.37
N ALA A 21 -5.29 1.54 -1.70
CA ALA A 21 -4.79 2.61 -2.54
C ALA A 21 -5.48 3.94 -2.21
N ASN A 22 -6.81 3.93 -2.04
CA ASN A 22 -7.56 5.11 -1.62
C ASN A 22 -7.16 5.56 -0.21
N TYR A 23 -6.91 4.64 0.73
CA TYR A 23 -6.39 4.99 2.06
C TYR A 23 -5.03 5.69 1.98
N ILE A 24 -4.10 5.13 1.19
CA ILE A 24 -2.77 5.69 0.97
C ILE A 24 -2.82 7.03 0.23
N LEU A 25 -3.75 7.20 -0.73
CA LEU A 25 -3.99 8.45 -1.44
C LEU A 25 -4.48 9.57 -0.52
N ASN A 26 -5.34 9.24 0.45
CA ASN A 26 -5.82 10.17 1.46
C ASN A 26 -4.80 10.41 2.59
N ASP A 27 -3.74 9.60 2.68
CA ASP A 27 -2.69 9.71 3.69
C ASP A 27 -1.53 10.60 3.20
N CYS A 28 -1.56 11.86 3.59
CA CYS A 28 -0.51 12.83 3.26
C CYS A 28 0.86 12.50 3.90
N GLU A 29 0.88 11.70 4.97
CA GLU A 29 2.11 11.31 5.68
C GLU A 29 2.70 10.00 5.14
N PHE A 30 2.06 9.37 4.15
CA PHE A 30 2.56 8.14 3.57
C PHE A 30 3.87 8.38 2.81
N PRO A 31 4.91 7.57 3.03
CA PRO A 31 6.21 7.78 2.40
C PRO A 31 6.17 7.33 0.93
N LYS A 32 5.86 8.27 0.02
CA LYS A 32 5.67 8.04 -1.42
C LYS A 32 6.96 7.67 -2.16
N ASP A 33 8.09 8.19 -1.69
CA ASP A 33 9.42 7.93 -2.25
C ASP A 33 10.07 6.65 -1.72
N GLU A 34 9.46 6.00 -0.72
CA GLU A 34 10.01 4.80 -0.11
C GLU A 34 9.89 3.60 -1.06
N LYS A 35 11.00 2.90 -1.23
CA LYS A 35 11.10 1.69 -2.06
C LYS A 35 11.24 0.43 -1.20
N ASN A 36 11.54 0.60 0.08
CA ASN A 36 11.68 -0.50 1.00
C ASN A 36 10.30 -1.00 1.46
N ASN A 37 9.90 -2.12 0.87
CA ASN A 37 8.66 -2.83 1.21
C ASN A 37 8.52 -3.13 2.71
N LYS A 38 9.63 -3.33 3.45
CA LYS A 38 9.55 -3.56 4.91
C LYS A 38 9.12 -2.31 5.65
N ILE A 39 9.68 -1.15 5.31
CA ILE A 39 9.35 0.14 5.94
C ILE A 39 7.89 0.48 5.66
N ILE A 40 7.43 0.30 4.43
CA ILE A 40 6.03 0.52 4.08
C ILE A 40 5.10 -0.40 4.85
N ARG A 41 5.43 -1.69 4.93
CA ARG A 41 4.64 -2.65 5.72
C ARG A 41 4.56 -2.26 7.19
N GLU A 42 5.68 -1.87 7.78
CA GLU A 42 5.73 -1.41 9.18
C GLU A 42 4.90 -0.14 9.37
N TYR A 43 4.95 0.80 8.42
CA TYR A 43 4.13 2.00 8.42
C TYR A 43 2.64 1.67 8.41
N VAL A 44 2.17 0.83 7.49
CA VAL A 44 0.77 0.41 7.39
C VAL A 44 0.31 -0.30 8.66
N ILE A 45 1.14 -1.17 9.24
CA ILE A 45 0.82 -1.85 10.50
C ILE A 45 0.68 -0.85 11.66
N SER A 46 1.59 0.10 11.76
CA SER A 46 1.61 1.10 12.84
C SER A 46 0.49 2.13 12.70
N LYS A 47 0.24 2.62 11.48
CA LYS A 47 -0.68 3.73 11.18
C LYS A 47 -2.13 3.28 11.06
N TYR A 48 -2.39 2.19 10.34
CA TYR A 48 -3.76 1.78 10.01
C TYR A 48 -4.34 0.80 11.03
N ALA A 49 -3.51 0.02 11.72
CA ALA A 49 -3.92 -0.98 12.72
C ALA A 49 -5.08 -1.91 12.28
N ASN A 50 -5.32 -2.03 10.96
CA ASN A 50 -6.43 -2.77 10.37
C ASN A 50 -5.87 -3.98 9.65
N GLN A 51 -6.30 -5.16 10.09
CA GLN A 51 -5.82 -6.43 9.58
C GLN A 51 -6.06 -6.58 8.06
N GLN A 52 -7.19 -6.10 7.54
CA GLN A 52 -7.51 -6.16 6.11
C GLN A 52 -6.57 -5.28 5.28
N LEU A 53 -6.20 -4.10 5.76
CA LEU A 53 -5.23 -3.21 5.09
C LEU A 53 -3.81 -3.78 5.14
N ILE A 54 -3.45 -4.42 6.27
CA ILE A 54 -2.16 -5.10 6.42
C ILE A 54 -2.06 -6.30 5.45
N GLU A 55 -3.11 -7.11 5.34
CA GLU A 55 -3.18 -8.22 4.39
C GLU A 55 -3.13 -7.74 2.94
N SER A 56 -3.90 -6.69 2.62
CA SER A 56 -3.89 -6.07 1.28
C SER A 56 -2.50 -5.52 0.94
N THR A 57 -1.81 -4.92 1.90
CA THR A 57 -0.43 -4.41 1.74
C THR A 57 0.55 -5.56 1.51
N ASN A 58 0.45 -6.65 2.26
CA ASN A 58 1.30 -7.84 2.05
C ASN A 58 1.08 -8.44 0.66
N ARG A 59 -0.17 -8.45 0.19
CA ARG A 59 -0.54 -8.93 -1.14
C ARG A 59 0.02 -8.00 -2.23
N ALA A 60 -0.12 -6.69 -2.06
CA ALA A 60 0.46 -5.68 -2.95
C ALA A 60 1.99 -5.82 -3.04
N ILE A 61 2.68 -5.95 -1.91
CA ILE A 61 4.13 -6.15 -1.85
C ILE A 61 4.54 -7.43 -2.59
N SER A 62 3.77 -8.50 -2.44
CA SER A 62 4.02 -9.77 -3.13
C SER A 62 3.87 -9.64 -4.65
N LEU A 63 2.88 -8.87 -5.11
CA LEU A 63 2.70 -8.56 -6.53
C LEU A 63 3.80 -7.63 -7.06
N TYR A 64 4.16 -6.61 -6.31
CA TYR A 64 5.22 -5.66 -6.66
C TYR A 64 6.59 -6.33 -6.80
N LYS A 65 6.89 -7.38 -6.01
CA LYS A 65 8.13 -8.17 -6.18
C LYS A 65 8.21 -8.96 -7.49
N LEU A 66 7.07 -9.16 -8.18
CA LEU A 66 7.01 -9.90 -9.44
C LEU A 66 7.15 -9.00 -10.67
N VAL A 67 7.17 -7.68 -10.47
CA VAL A 67 7.30 -6.64 -11.50
C VAL A 67 8.71 -6.04 -11.43
#